data_AF-A0AA41UPW5-F1
#
_entry.id   AF-A0AA41UPW5-F1
#
_cell.length_a   1.000
_cell.length_b   1.000
_cell.length_c   1.000
_cell.angle_alpha   90.00
_cell.angle_beta   90.00
_cell.angle_gamma   90.00
#
_symmetry.space_group_name_H-M   'P 1'
#
loop_
_entity.id
_entity.type
_entity.pdbx_description
1 polymer ?
#
loop_
_entity_poly.entity_id
_entity_poly.type
_entity_poly.pdbx_seq_one_letter_code
_entity_poly.pdbx_strand_id
1 'polypeptide(L)'
;MQWSPEAEEAIQKVPFFVRKRVRARLEKEARKAGVPQITLAEVKATQQRYLSGMAAEVKGYRLETCFGPSGCPNRIDAGDHLAGRLETLLEKADLLSLLRRRVGPDLKFHHEIRVALADCPNACSQPQIKDIGIIAACLPQITAAECSGCEACVQSCQEDAVRVDTDGPRPLIDPARCCACGQCVQACPTGTLAEGAKGYRVQLGGKLGRHPRLARELPGIYDAETVLAIIQACLEIYRRRSRHGERLGALLTPTDFEDFARRFAPLDHTV
;
A
#
# COMPACT_ATOMS: atom_id res chain seq x y z
N MET A 1 14.52 5.66 -30.44
CA MET A 1 13.30 5.98 -31.21
C MET A 1 13.38 7.45 -31.55
N GLN A 2 13.17 7.85 -32.80
CA GLN A 2 13.18 9.26 -33.18
C GLN A 2 11.82 9.90 -32.90
N TRP A 3 11.82 11.19 -32.54
CA TRP A 3 10.60 11.97 -32.29
C TRP A 3 10.63 13.23 -33.14
N SER A 4 9.49 13.60 -33.73
CA SER A 4 9.34 14.92 -34.38
C SER A 4 9.29 16.05 -33.35
N PRO A 5 9.69 17.29 -33.70
CA PRO A 5 9.56 18.45 -32.81
C PRO A 5 8.13 18.65 -32.29
N GLU A 6 7.12 18.45 -33.13
CA GLU A 6 5.70 18.61 -32.79
C GLU A 6 5.24 17.53 -31.80
N ALA A 7 5.74 16.30 -31.94
CA ALA A 7 5.46 15.24 -30.98
C ALA A 7 6.10 15.52 -29.61
N GLU A 8 7.33 16.06 -29.59
CA GLU A 8 7.99 16.46 -28.35
C GLU A 8 7.24 17.58 -27.62
N GLU A 9 6.79 18.61 -28.35
CA GLU A 9 5.98 19.69 -27.79
C GLU A 9 4.66 19.15 -27.20
N ALA A 10 4.01 18.21 -27.89
CA ALA A 10 2.79 17.57 -27.38
C ALA A 10 3.04 16.80 -26.07
N ILE A 11 4.18 16.11 -25.93
CA ILE A 11 4.52 15.41 -24.70
C ILE A 11 4.86 16.36 -23.55
N GLN A 12 5.43 17.54 -23.82
CA GLN A 12 5.69 18.52 -22.77
C GLN A 12 4.40 19.00 -22.08
N LYS A 13 3.28 19.04 -22.82
CA LYS A 13 1.95 19.39 -22.32
C LYS A 13 1.33 18.30 -21.44
N VAL A 14 1.83 17.06 -21.50
CA VAL A 14 1.38 15.97 -20.62
C VAL A 14 1.90 16.21 -19.19
N PRO A 15 1.12 15.94 -18.12
CA PRO A 15 1.60 16.13 -16.75
C PRO A 15 2.87 15.32 -16.45
N PHE A 16 3.86 15.94 -15.80
CA PHE A 16 5.22 15.40 -15.66
C PHE A 16 5.26 13.98 -15.06
N PHE A 17 4.38 13.69 -14.10
CA PHE A 17 4.30 12.41 -13.40
C PHE A 17 3.73 11.26 -14.26
N VAL A 18 3.10 11.55 -15.40
CA VAL A 18 2.67 10.52 -16.38
C VAL A 18 3.45 10.55 -17.70
N ARG A 19 4.23 11.61 -17.99
CA ARG A 19 5.01 11.75 -19.24
C ARG A 19 5.83 10.51 -19.57
N LYS A 20 6.58 9.96 -18.59
CA LYS A 20 7.41 8.76 -18.79
C LYS A 20 6.58 7.56 -19.25
N ARG A 21 5.38 7.37 -18.68
CA ARG A 21 4.47 6.28 -19.06
C ARG A 21 3.89 6.49 -20.45
N VAL A 22 3.50 7.72 -20.78
CA VAL A 22 2.97 8.07 -22.10
C VAL A 22 4.04 7.86 -23.18
N ARG A 23 5.27 8.33 -22.96
CA ARG A 23 6.41 8.08 -23.87
C ARG A 23 6.66 6.59 -24.06
N ALA A 24 6.76 5.82 -22.97
CA ALA A 24 7.01 4.38 -23.05
C ALA A 24 5.92 3.64 -23.84
N ARG A 25 4.65 4.04 -23.71
CA ARG A 25 3.54 3.48 -24.48
C ARG A 25 3.67 3.81 -25.97
N LEU A 26 3.91 5.08 -26.31
CA LEU A 26 4.09 5.54 -27.69
C LEU A 26 5.23 4.80 -28.38
N GLU A 27 6.39 4.69 -27.71
CA GLU A 27 7.52 3.94 -28.25
C GLU A 27 7.23 2.46 -28.43
N LYS A 28 6.51 1.85 -27.48
CA LYS A 28 6.11 0.43 -27.60
C LYS A 28 5.18 0.22 -28.80
N GLU A 29 4.19 1.08 -28.97
CA GLU A 29 3.24 1.01 -30.10
C GLU A 29 3.95 1.28 -31.44
N ALA A 30 4.80 2.31 -31.51
CA ALA A 30 5.57 2.63 -32.70
C ALA A 30 6.51 1.49 -33.10
N ARG A 31 7.25 0.90 -32.15
CA ARG A 31 8.08 -0.30 -32.40
C ARG A 31 7.25 -1.47 -32.92
N LYS A 32 6.09 -1.75 -32.32
CA LYS A 32 5.20 -2.84 -32.76
C LYS A 32 4.65 -2.60 -34.16
N ALA A 33 4.39 -1.35 -34.53
CA ALA A 33 3.89 -0.97 -35.84
C ALA A 33 4.99 -0.77 -36.89
N GLY A 34 6.27 -0.94 -36.53
CA GLY A 34 7.39 -0.70 -37.45
C GLY A 34 7.59 0.78 -37.82
N VAL A 35 7.04 1.69 -37.03
CA VAL A 35 7.13 3.14 -37.30
C VAL A 35 8.51 3.65 -36.84
N PRO A 36 9.32 4.25 -37.74
CA PRO A 36 10.69 4.66 -37.43
C PRO A 36 10.78 5.96 -36.60
N GLN A 37 9.75 6.81 -36.68
CA GLN A 37 9.70 8.10 -36.01
C GLN A 37 8.30 8.35 -35.43
N ILE A 38 8.23 8.81 -34.19
CA ILE A 38 6.98 9.22 -33.55
C ILE A 38 6.66 10.65 -33.98
N THR A 39 5.60 10.83 -34.76
CA THR A 39 5.06 12.13 -35.15
C THR A 39 3.85 12.52 -34.29
N LEU A 40 3.35 13.74 -34.47
CA LEU A 40 2.11 14.18 -33.83
C LEU A 40 0.92 13.27 -34.18
N ALA A 41 0.91 12.65 -35.36
CA ALA A 41 -0.13 11.70 -35.77
C ALA A 41 -0.13 10.45 -34.89
N GLU A 42 1.04 9.85 -34.63
CA GLU A 42 1.16 8.70 -33.73
C GLU A 42 0.74 9.08 -32.30
N VAL A 43 1.12 10.27 -31.82
CA VAL A 43 0.71 10.77 -30.50
C VAL A 43 -0.81 10.82 -30.38
N LYS A 44 -1.48 11.46 -31.34
CA LYS A 44 -2.96 11.56 -31.36
C LYS A 44 -3.63 10.20 -31.52
N ALA A 45 -3.11 9.34 -32.39
CA ALA A 45 -3.66 8.01 -32.62
C ALA A 45 -3.55 7.11 -31.39
N THR A 46 -2.41 7.10 -30.70
CA THR A 46 -2.23 6.39 -29.42
C THR A 46 -3.12 6.96 -28.33
N GLN A 47 -3.25 8.30 -28.25
CA GLN A 47 -4.17 8.93 -27.30
C GLN A 47 -5.62 8.49 -27.55
N GLN A 48 -6.08 8.51 -28.80
CA GLN A 48 -7.42 8.09 -29.16
C GLN A 48 -7.66 6.61 -28.84
N ARG A 49 -6.73 5.72 -29.23
CA ARG A 49 -6.78 4.29 -28.89
C ARG A 49 -6.82 4.06 -27.39
N TYR A 50 -6.04 4.81 -26.62
CA TYR A 50 -6.06 4.70 -25.17
C TYR A 50 -7.43 5.06 -24.62
N LEU A 51 -7.98 6.22 -25.01
CA LEU A 51 -9.25 6.72 -24.51
C LEU A 51 -10.44 5.80 -24.88
N SER A 52 -10.42 5.21 -26.08
CA SER A 52 -11.45 4.27 -26.52
C SER A 52 -11.26 2.84 -25.99
N GLY A 53 -10.02 2.45 -25.65
CA GLY A 53 -9.65 1.12 -25.20
C GLY A 53 -9.46 0.94 -23.69
N MET A 54 -9.65 1.98 -22.87
CA MET A 54 -9.37 1.95 -21.43
C MET A 54 -10.03 0.76 -20.72
N ALA A 55 -11.28 0.45 -21.07
CA ALA A 55 -12.05 -0.62 -20.44
C ALA A 55 -11.42 -2.01 -20.63
N ALA A 56 -10.70 -2.23 -21.73
CA ALA A 56 -10.00 -3.49 -21.98
C ALA A 56 -8.73 -3.66 -21.12
N GLU A 57 -8.18 -2.57 -20.58
CA GLU A 57 -7.00 -2.59 -19.70
C GLU A 57 -7.35 -2.71 -18.21
N VAL A 58 -8.63 -2.59 -17.85
CA VAL A 58 -9.08 -2.73 -16.46
C VAL A 58 -8.98 -4.19 -16.03
N LYS A 59 -8.26 -4.45 -14.93
CA LYS A 59 -8.08 -5.79 -14.34
C LYS A 59 -9.09 -6.07 -13.21
N GLY A 60 -9.73 -5.02 -12.71
CA GLY A 60 -10.67 -5.07 -11.59
C GLY A 60 -10.03 -4.78 -10.23
N TYR A 61 -8.71 -4.98 -10.11
CA TYR A 61 -7.94 -4.54 -8.95
C TYR A 61 -6.55 -4.04 -9.37
N ARG A 62 -5.89 -3.34 -8.45
CA ARG A 62 -4.44 -3.11 -8.46
C ARG A 62 -3.85 -3.35 -7.09
N LEU A 63 -2.77 -4.14 -7.06
CA LEU A 63 -1.88 -4.28 -5.92
C LEU A 63 -0.62 -3.45 -6.18
N GLU A 64 -0.30 -2.54 -5.27
CA GLU A 64 0.92 -1.72 -5.30
C GLU A 64 1.81 -2.08 -4.12
N THR A 65 3.04 -2.51 -4.38
CA THR A 65 4.04 -2.82 -3.35
C THR A 65 5.16 -1.80 -3.36
N CYS A 66 5.90 -1.68 -2.26
CA CYS A 66 7.12 -0.89 -2.20
C CYS A 66 8.35 -1.69 -2.68
N PHE A 67 9.51 -1.05 -2.73
CA PHE A 67 10.78 -1.66 -3.12
C PHE A 67 11.47 -2.43 -1.98
N GLY A 68 10.75 -2.75 -0.90
CA GLY A 68 11.30 -3.43 0.28
C GLY A 68 12.09 -4.68 -0.06
N PRO A 69 11.54 -5.66 -0.82
CA PRO A 69 12.24 -6.90 -1.15
C PRO A 69 13.49 -6.70 -2.01
N SER A 70 13.65 -5.52 -2.62
CA SER A 70 14.83 -5.13 -3.41
C SER A 70 15.96 -4.54 -2.55
N GLY A 71 15.90 -4.65 -1.23
CA GLY A 71 16.96 -4.25 -0.31
C GLY A 71 16.76 -2.88 0.35
N CYS A 72 15.52 -2.44 0.59
CA CYS A 72 15.28 -1.21 1.33
C CYS A 72 15.77 -1.35 2.79
N PRO A 73 16.57 -0.41 3.33
CA PRO A 73 17.12 -0.51 4.69
C PRO A 73 16.04 -0.39 5.79
N ASN A 74 14.90 0.23 5.48
CA ASN A 74 13.80 0.40 6.43
C ASN A 74 12.85 -0.80 6.47
N ARG A 75 13.09 -1.85 5.67
CA ARG A 75 12.19 -3.00 5.55
C ARG A 75 12.07 -3.72 6.88
N ILE A 76 10.83 -4.00 7.28
CA ILE A 76 10.48 -4.95 8.33
C ILE A 76 10.19 -6.27 7.63
N ASP A 77 11.03 -7.27 7.87
CA ASP A 77 10.77 -8.61 7.32
C ASP A 77 9.86 -9.41 8.25
N ALA A 78 8.60 -9.55 7.84
CA ALA A 78 7.62 -10.38 8.51
C ALA A 78 7.64 -11.85 8.05
N GLY A 79 8.45 -12.22 7.04
CA GLY A 79 8.69 -13.63 6.66
C GLY A 79 7.62 -14.32 5.80
N ASP A 80 6.46 -13.71 5.58
CA ASP A 80 5.26 -14.44 5.12
C ASP A 80 4.96 -14.38 3.60
N HIS A 81 5.85 -13.79 2.79
CA HIS A 81 5.63 -13.56 1.35
C HIS A 81 4.25 -12.97 0.99
N LEU A 82 3.71 -12.10 1.87
CA LEU A 82 2.32 -11.65 1.82
C LEU A 82 1.90 -11.07 0.46
N ALA A 83 2.80 -10.38 -0.26
CA ALA A 83 2.50 -9.83 -1.59
C ALA A 83 1.97 -10.86 -2.58
N GLY A 84 2.61 -12.05 -2.67
CA GLY A 84 2.16 -13.10 -3.60
C GLY A 84 0.84 -13.75 -3.16
N ARG A 85 0.61 -13.84 -1.85
CA ARG A 85 -0.63 -14.35 -1.27
C ARG A 85 -1.80 -13.40 -1.52
N LEU A 86 -1.56 -12.10 -1.41
CA LEU A 86 -2.52 -11.04 -1.76
C LEU A 86 -2.88 -11.07 -3.24
N GLU A 87 -1.89 -11.20 -4.12
CA GLU A 87 -2.14 -11.31 -5.56
C GLU A 87 -3.05 -12.51 -5.85
N THR A 88 -2.72 -13.68 -5.30
CA THR A 88 -3.54 -14.89 -5.44
C THR A 88 -4.98 -14.71 -4.93
N LEU A 89 -5.15 -14.04 -3.79
CA LEU A 89 -6.47 -13.75 -3.22
C LEU A 89 -7.29 -12.83 -4.14
N LEU A 90 -6.67 -11.78 -4.67
CA LEU A 90 -7.30 -10.78 -5.52
C LEU A 90 -7.65 -11.32 -6.91
N GLU A 91 -6.79 -12.17 -7.49
CA GLU A 91 -7.06 -12.88 -8.74
C GLU A 91 -8.28 -13.79 -8.58
N LYS A 92 -8.30 -14.63 -7.53
CA LYS A 92 -9.44 -15.52 -7.22
C LYS A 92 -10.73 -14.75 -6.95
N ALA A 93 -10.64 -13.47 -6.59
CA ALA A 93 -11.80 -12.67 -6.28
C ALA A 93 -12.65 -12.28 -7.51
N ASP A 94 -12.08 -12.38 -8.72
CA ASP A 94 -12.72 -12.08 -10.02
C ASP A 94 -13.50 -10.74 -10.01
N LEU A 95 -12.82 -9.70 -9.55
CA LEU A 95 -13.40 -8.36 -9.41
C LEU A 95 -13.73 -7.73 -10.76
N LEU A 96 -13.05 -8.14 -11.84
CA LEU A 96 -13.36 -7.67 -13.19
C LEU A 96 -14.76 -8.09 -13.62
N SER A 97 -15.11 -9.37 -13.46
CA SER A 97 -16.45 -9.85 -13.82
C SER A 97 -17.53 -9.24 -12.95
N LEU A 98 -17.26 -9.04 -11.65
CA LEU A 98 -18.16 -8.31 -10.76
C LEU A 98 -18.41 -6.88 -11.26
N LEU A 99 -17.35 -6.13 -11.57
CA LEU A 99 -17.43 -4.76 -12.05
C LEU A 99 -18.18 -4.66 -13.38
N ARG A 100 -17.92 -5.57 -14.34
CA ARG A 100 -18.64 -5.62 -15.61
C ARG A 100 -20.15 -5.81 -15.40
N ARG A 101 -20.55 -6.67 -14.46
CA ARG A 101 -21.97 -6.88 -14.12
C ARG A 101 -22.61 -5.67 -13.44
N ARG A 102 -21.86 -4.93 -12.61
CA ARG A 102 -22.40 -3.84 -11.77
C ARG A 102 -22.37 -2.47 -12.43
N VAL A 103 -21.40 -2.24 -13.31
CA VAL A 103 -21.14 -0.93 -13.95
C VAL A 103 -21.45 -0.97 -15.44
N GLY A 104 -21.20 -2.10 -16.10
CA GLY A 104 -21.36 -2.24 -17.55
C GLY A 104 -20.03 -2.22 -18.31
N PRO A 105 -20.07 -2.09 -19.65
CA PRO A 105 -18.91 -2.28 -20.52
C PRO A 105 -17.89 -1.12 -20.46
N ASP A 106 -18.29 0.09 -20.06
CA ASP A 106 -17.40 1.27 -20.05
C ASP A 106 -16.62 1.40 -18.73
N LEU A 107 -15.89 0.35 -18.36
CA LEU A 107 -15.06 0.37 -17.15
C LEU A 107 -13.87 1.32 -17.28
N LYS A 108 -13.54 2.00 -16.18
CA LYS A 108 -12.39 2.89 -16.05
C LYS A 108 -11.53 2.48 -14.85
N PHE A 109 -10.26 2.87 -14.83
CA PHE A 109 -9.30 2.58 -13.75
C PHE A 109 -9.68 3.11 -12.36
N HIS A 110 -10.67 4.00 -12.25
CA HIS A 110 -11.15 4.48 -10.96
C HIS A 110 -12.18 3.55 -10.32
N HIS A 111 -12.72 2.57 -11.06
CA HIS A 111 -13.59 1.51 -10.54
C HIS A 111 -12.81 0.37 -9.87
N GLU A 112 -11.53 0.20 -10.21
CA GLU A 112 -10.69 -0.86 -9.64
C GLU A 112 -10.53 -0.71 -8.13
N ILE A 113 -10.61 -1.83 -7.41
CA ILE A 113 -10.16 -1.93 -6.02
C ILE A 113 -8.65 -1.68 -5.97
N ARG A 114 -8.20 -0.82 -5.08
CA ARG A 114 -6.78 -0.52 -4.88
C ARG A 114 -6.31 -1.07 -3.56
N VAL A 115 -5.30 -1.93 -3.62
CA VAL A 115 -4.62 -2.51 -2.47
C VAL A 115 -3.18 -2.02 -2.49
N ALA A 116 -2.63 -1.65 -1.34
CA ALA A 116 -1.21 -1.39 -1.21
C ALA A 116 -0.61 -2.11 0.00
N LEU A 117 0.61 -2.62 -0.20
CA LEU A 117 1.45 -3.21 0.83
C LEU A 117 2.74 -2.41 0.94
N ALA A 118 3.04 -1.94 2.14
CA ALA A 118 4.30 -1.30 2.48
C ALA A 118 5.03 -2.12 3.54
N ASP A 119 6.33 -2.30 3.39
CA ASP A 119 7.12 -3.10 4.33
C ASP A 119 7.65 -2.29 5.51
N CYS A 120 7.20 -1.05 5.69
CA CYS A 120 7.48 -0.22 6.87
C CYS A 120 6.54 1.00 6.96
N PRO A 121 6.52 1.69 8.11
CA PRO A 121 5.69 2.89 8.32
C PRO A 121 5.94 4.06 7.36
N ASN A 122 7.10 4.11 6.66
CA ASN A 122 7.35 5.13 5.61
C ASN A 122 6.40 5.00 4.42
N ALA A 123 5.76 3.84 4.25
CA ALA A 123 4.55 3.70 3.46
C ALA A 123 4.69 4.13 1.98
N CYS A 124 5.82 3.84 1.33
CA CYS A 124 6.11 4.31 -0.04
C CYS A 124 5.08 3.89 -1.11
N SER A 125 4.33 2.79 -0.88
CA SER A 125 3.22 2.34 -1.75
C SER A 125 1.90 3.07 -1.48
N GLN A 126 1.89 4.04 -0.58
CA GLN A 126 0.78 4.93 -0.23
C GLN A 126 -0.50 4.23 0.31
N PRO A 127 -0.39 3.27 1.24
CA PRO A 127 -1.53 2.54 1.82
C PRO A 127 -2.64 3.44 2.38
N GLN A 128 -2.29 4.61 2.93
CA GLN A 128 -3.22 5.55 3.56
C GLN A 128 -4.30 6.08 2.60
N ILE A 129 -4.10 5.96 1.28
CA ILE A 129 -5.02 6.49 0.26
C ILE A 129 -5.58 5.41 -0.67
N LYS A 130 -5.42 4.13 -0.32
CA LYS A 130 -5.98 2.99 -1.06
C LYS A 130 -7.19 2.40 -0.34
N ASP A 131 -7.99 1.62 -1.06
CA ASP A 131 -9.17 0.97 -0.48
C ASP A 131 -8.76 0.04 0.67
N ILE A 132 -7.62 -0.63 0.51
CA ILE A 132 -7.01 -1.51 1.50
C ILE A 132 -5.51 -1.18 1.54
N GLY A 133 -5.05 -0.70 2.69
CA GLY A 133 -3.65 -0.41 2.98
C GLY A 133 -3.12 -1.38 4.03
N ILE A 134 -1.91 -1.89 3.80
CA ILE A 134 -1.24 -2.84 4.69
C ILE A 134 0.17 -2.32 4.92
N ILE A 135 0.58 -2.22 6.18
CA ILE A 135 1.87 -1.67 6.59
C ILE A 135 2.52 -2.66 7.53
N ALA A 136 3.69 -3.21 7.18
CA ALA A 136 4.45 -4.04 8.11
C ALA A 136 4.84 -3.23 9.34
N ALA A 137 4.80 -3.87 10.50
CA ALA A 137 5.02 -3.25 11.79
C ALA A 137 5.75 -4.22 12.73
N CYS A 138 6.60 -3.67 13.58
CA CYS A 138 7.31 -4.37 14.65
C CYS A 138 7.31 -3.48 15.88
N LEU A 139 6.58 -3.90 16.92
CA LEU A 139 6.60 -3.22 18.20
C LEU A 139 7.86 -3.62 18.97
N PRO A 140 8.59 -2.66 19.55
CA PRO A 140 9.66 -2.98 20.48
C PRO A 140 9.10 -3.55 21.79
N GLN A 141 9.75 -4.58 22.32
CA GLN A 141 9.47 -5.16 23.64
C GLN A 141 10.70 -5.05 24.53
N ILE A 142 10.50 -4.63 25.78
CA ILE A 142 11.58 -4.56 26.78
C ILE A 142 11.77 -5.94 27.40
N THR A 143 12.99 -6.47 27.34
CA THR A 143 13.33 -7.79 27.90
C THR A 143 13.94 -7.67 29.30
N ALA A 144 14.34 -8.82 29.87
CA ALA A 144 15.11 -8.86 31.11
C ALA A 144 16.61 -8.54 30.92
N ALA A 145 17.10 -8.38 29.69
CA ALA A 145 18.51 -8.11 29.43
C ALA A 145 18.92 -6.71 29.92
N GLU A 146 20.07 -6.62 30.57
CA GLU A 146 20.60 -5.37 31.13
C GLU A 146 20.88 -4.34 30.04
N CYS A 147 20.44 -3.09 30.25
CA CYS A 147 20.75 -2.01 29.34
C CYS A 147 22.14 -1.45 29.63
N SER A 148 22.90 -1.15 28.59
CA SER A 148 24.19 -0.47 28.72
C SER A 148 24.09 1.04 28.87
N GLY A 149 22.90 1.64 28.66
CA GLY A 149 22.74 3.10 28.65
C GLY A 149 23.35 3.80 27.43
N CYS A 150 23.71 3.07 26.37
CA CYS A 150 24.40 3.64 25.20
C CYS A 150 23.57 4.57 24.29
N GLU A 151 22.27 4.71 24.55
CA GLU A 151 21.33 5.56 23.81
C GLU A 151 21.17 5.29 22.29
N ALA A 152 21.72 4.21 21.74
CA ALA A 152 21.58 3.86 20.32
C ALA A 152 20.11 3.73 19.86
N CYS A 153 19.23 3.25 20.75
CA CYS A 153 17.78 3.18 20.51
C CYS A 153 17.10 4.56 20.45
N VAL A 154 17.61 5.55 21.18
CA VAL A 154 17.14 6.93 21.15
C VAL A 154 17.56 7.58 19.83
N GLN A 155 18.83 7.44 19.47
CA GLN A 155 19.40 8.01 18.24
C GLN A 155 18.75 7.46 16.95
N SER A 156 18.32 6.20 16.96
CA SER A 156 17.65 5.56 15.81
C SER A 156 16.16 5.91 15.70
N CYS A 157 15.54 6.44 16.75
CA CYS A 157 14.10 6.70 16.78
C CYS A 157 13.77 8.08 16.17
N GLN A 158 13.29 8.08 14.92
CA GLN A 158 12.87 9.32 14.23
C GLN A 158 11.56 9.93 14.77
N GLU A 159 10.84 9.19 15.62
CA GLU A 159 9.58 9.65 16.23
C GLU A 159 9.78 10.25 17.63
N ASP A 160 11.02 10.30 18.13
CA ASP A 160 11.41 10.53 19.54
C ASP A 160 10.51 9.79 20.56
N ALA A 161 10.19 8.53 20.25
CA ALA A 161 9.37 7.66 21.08
C ALA A 161 10.18 6.92 22.15
N VAL A 162 11.51 6.94 22.09
CA VAL A 162 12.38 6.20 23.01
C VAL A 162 13.20 7.16 23.87
N ARG A 163 13.28 6.89 25.17
CA ARG A 163 14.17 7.56 26.13
C ARG A 163 14.90 6.50 26.95
N VAL A 164 16.00 6.85 27.62
CA VAL A 164 16.67 5.99 28.59
C VAL A 164 16.58 6.66 29.96
N ASP A 165 16.10 5.94 30.96
CA ASP A 165 16.04 6.43 32.34
C ASP A 165 17.45 6.60 32.92
N THR A 166 17.64 7.64 33.72
CA THR A 166 18.89 7.94 34.43
C THR A 166 19.02 7.12 35.71
N ASP A 167 17.89 6.77 36.34
CA ASP A 167 17.86 5.98 37.59
C ASP A 167 17.72 4.49 37.28
N GLY A 168 18.82 3.92 36.78
CA GLY A 168 18.91 2.55 36.28
C GLY A 168 18.65 2.53 34.77
N PRO A 169 19.68 2.27 33.93
CA PRO A 169 19.54 2.41 32.49
C PRO A 169 18.47 1.43 32.00
N ARG A 170 17.30 1.94 31.64
CA ARG A 170 16.23 1.18 31.00
C ARG A 170 15.57 2.03 29.93
N PRO A 171 15.28 1.48 28.75
CA PRO A 171 14.54 2.20 27.75
C PRO A 171 13.09 2.40 28.21
N LEU A 172 12.56 3.59 27.98
CA LEU A 172 11.15 3.94 28.12
C LEU A 172 10.61 4.24 26.73
N ILE A 173 9.43 3.70 26.41
CA ILE A 173 8.82 3.82 25.08
C ILE A 173 7.48 4.54 25.23
N ASP A 174 7.33 5.65 24.52
CA ASP A 174 6.06 6.36 24.40
C ASP A 174 5.21 5.69 23.31
N PRO A 175 4.15 4.95 23.68
CA PRO A 175 3.31 4.25 22.71
C PRO A 175 2.51 5.20 21.81
N ALA A 176 2.28 6.46 22.22
CA ALA A 176 1.55 7.42 21.42
C ALA A 176 2.40 7.99 20.26
N ARG A 177 3.72 7.94 20.39
CA ARG A 177 4.68 8.39 19.36
C ARG A 177 5.24 7.23 18.54
N CYS A 178 5.31 6.03 19.11
CA CYS A 178 5.89 4.88 18.41
C CYS A 178 5.09 4.52 17.14
N CYS A 179 5.75 4.57 15.98
CA CYS A 179 5.14 4.14 14.72
C CYS A 179 5.30 2.64 14.42
N ALA A 180 5.86 1.87 15.37
CA ALA A 180 6.16 0.44 15.26
C ALA A 180 7.09 0.08 14.09
N CYS A 181 8.17 0.85 13.89
CA CYS A 181 9.15 0.62 12.82
C CYS A 181 10.25 -0.41 13.16
N GLY A 182 10.39 -0.81 14.42
CA GLY A 182 11.41 -1.76 14.89
C GLY A 182 12.87 -1.28 14.85
N GLN A 183 13.16 -0.05 14.42
CA GLN A 183 14.55 0.43 14.26
C GLN A 183 15.33 0.46 15.59
N CYS A 184 14.67 0.82 16.69
CA CYS A 184 15.27 0.80 18.02
C CYS A 184 15.66 -0.61 18.51
N VAL A 185 14.94 -1.64 18.05
CA VAL A 185 15.26 -3.05 18.33
C VAL A 185 16.55 -3.43 17.61
N GLN A 186 16.65 -3.12 16.31
CA GLN A 186 17.85 -3.41 15.52
C GLN A 186 19.09 -2.67 16.03
N ALA A 187 18.90 -1.47 16.59
CA ALA A 187 19.97 -0.66 17.14
C ALA A 187 20.44 -1.11 18.54
N CYS A 188 19.68 -1.93 19.26
CA CYS A 188 19.98 -2.30 20.64
C CYS A 188 21.04 -3.42 20.71
N PRO A 189 22.29 -3.14 21.15
CA PRO A 189 23.36 -4.15 21.12
C PRO A 189 23.22 -5.19 22.24
N THR A 190 22.49 -4.87 23.30
CA THR A 190 22.32 -5.74 24.48
C THR A 190 21.12 -6.66 24.39
N GLY A 191 20.20 -6.43 23.44
CA GLY A 191 18.91 -7.12 23.39
C GLY A 191 17.93 -6.71 24.48
N THR A 192 18.18 -5.59 25.18
CA THR A 192 17.20 -5.00 26.12
C THR A 192 15.91 -4.61 25.40
N LEU A 193 16.02 -4.14 24.16
CA LEU A 193 14.90 -4.04 23.22
C LEU A 193 14.97 -5.22 22.25
N ALA A 194 13.89 -5.99 22.20
CA ALA A 194 13.72 -7.11 21.28
C ALA A 194 12.44 -6.92 20.43
N GLU A 195 12.27 -7.77 19.42
CA GLU A 195 11.03 -7.80 18.64
C GLU A 195 9.88 -8.30 19.52
N GLY A 196 8.85 -7.48 19.69
CA GLY A 196 7.56 -7.88 20.25
C GLY A 196 6.61 -8.33 19.14
N ALA A 197 5.36 -7.85 19.18
CA ALA A 197 4.40 -8.11 18.12
C ALA A 197 4.92 -7.61 16.75
N LYS A 198 5.11 -8.55 15.82
CA LYS A 198 5.60 -8.31 14.46
C LYS A 198 4.61 -8.89 13.46
N GLY A 199 4.19 -8.06 12.51
CA GLY A 199 3.17 -8.41 11.54
C GLY A 199 2.76 -7.18 10.73
N TYR A 200 1.45 -6.94 10.61
CA TYR A 200 0.91 -5.89 9.76
C TYR A 200 -0.17 -5.05 10.44
N ARG A 201 -0.06 -3.74 10.31
CA ARG A 201 -1.16 -2.79 10.52
C ARG A 201 -2.03 -2.75 9.28
N VAL A 202 -3.35 -2.67 9.46
CA VAL A 202 -4.32 -2.66 8.35
C VAL A 202 -5.13 -1.37 8.37
N GLN A 203 -5.23 -0.71 7.23
CA GLN A 203 -5.97 0.54 7.03
C GLN A 203 -6.99 0.36 5.91
N LEU A 204 -8.24 0.76 6.14
CA LEU A 204 -9.34 0.50 5.21
C LEU A 204 -10.07 1.76 4.77
N GLY A 205 -10.53 1.76 3.52
CA GLY A 205 -11.45 2.74 2.98
C GLY A 205 -10.82 4.05 2.49
N GLY A 206 -9.51 4.10 2.27
CA GLY A 206 -8.86 5.25 1.65
C GLY A 206 -9.19 5.39 0.17
N LYS A 207 -9.29 6.63 -0.32
CA LYS A 207 -9.37 6.90 -1.75
C LYS A 207 -9.03 8.35 -2.06
N LEU A 208 -8.46 8.55 -3.24
CA LEU A 208 -8.43 9.85 -3.91
C LEU A 208 -9.59 9.97 -4.91
N GLY A 209 -9.67 11.10 -5.60
CA GLY A 209 -10.71 11.39 -6.61
C GLY A 209 -11.65 12.50 -6.12
N ARG A 210 -12.88 12.52 -6.63
CA ARG A 210 -13.86 13.60 -6.36
C ARG A 210 -14.20 13.80 -4.89
N HIS A 211 -14.15 12.72 -4.10
CA HIS A 211 -14.38 12.76 -2.64
C HIS A 211 -13.21 12.06 -1.94
N PRO A 212 -12.08 12.75 -1.73
CA PRO A 212 -10.91 12.13 -1.13
C PRO A 212 -11.16 11.83 0.36
N ARG A 213 -10.59 10.73 0.85
CA ARG A 213 -10.53 10.38 2.27
C ARG A 213 -9.32 9.50 2.56
N LEU A 214 -8.75 9.66 3.74
CA LEU A 214 -7.74 8.73 4.24
C LEU A 214 -8.39 7.42 4.67
N ALA A 215 -7.62 6.35 4.59
CA ALA A 215 -7.95 5.06 5.15
C ALA A 215 -7.96 5.16 6.68
N ARG A 216 -8.85 4.41 7.31
CA ARG A 216 -8.96 4.31 8.77
C ARG A 216 -8.28 3.03 9.24
N GLU A 217 -7.44 3.15 10.24
CA GLU A 217 -6.68 2.03 10.81
C GLU A 217 -7.57 1.12 11.66
N LEU A 218 -7.38 -0.19 11.53
CA LEU A 218 -7.86 -1.19 12.48
C LEU A 218 -6.88 -1.27 13.66
N PRO A 219 -7.37 -1.46 14.90
CA PRO A 219 -6.51 -1.49 16.08
C PRO A 219 -5.57 -2.70 16.05
N GLY A 220 -4.30 -2.50 16.40
CA GLY A 220 -3.32 -3.57 16.60
C GLY A 220 -2.53 -4.01 15.35
N ILE A 221 -1.74 -5.06 15.54
CA ILE A 221 -0.88 -5.68 14.53
C ILE A 221 -1.40 -7.10 14.28
N TYR A 222 -1.50 -7.51 13.02
CA TYR A 222 -2.08 -8.78 12.62
C TYR A 222 -1.04 -9.65 11.92
N ASP A 223 -1.15 -10.97 12.07
CA ASP A 223 -0.40 -11.92 11.25
C ASP A 223 -0.93 -11.96 9.80
N ALA A 224 -0.17 -12.60 8.90
CA ALA A 224 -0.54 -12.70 7.49
C ALA A 224 -1.89 -13.40 7.25
N GLU A 225 -2.24 -14.43 8.04
CA GLU A 225 -3.51 -15.15 7.90
C GLU A 225 -4.71 -14.23 8.19
N THR A 226 -4.61 -13.48 9.29
CA THR A 226 -5.65 -12.56 9.74
C THR A 226 -5.79 -11.39 8.77
N VAL A 227 -4.68 -10.87 8.23
CA VAL A 227 -4.72 -9.85 7.15
C VAL A 227 -5.50 -10.36 5.94
N LEU A 228 -5.24 -11.59 5.47
CA LEU A 228 -5.97 -12.15 4.33
C LEU A 228 -7.46 -12.34 4.64
N ALA A 229 -7.79 -12.76 5.86
CA ALA A 229 -9.18 -12.90 6.30
C ALA A 229 -9.92 -11.54 6.36
N ILE A 230 -9.26 -10.48 6.85
CA ILE A 230 -9.79 -9.11 6.85
C ILE A 230 -10.08 -8.66 5.40
N ILE A 231 -9.15 -8.90 4.48
CA ILE A 231 -9.29 -8.50 3.09
C ILE A 231 -10.42 -9.27 2.42
N GLN A 232 -10.53 -10.58 2.67
CA GLN A 232 -11.64 -11.39 2.17
C GLN A 232 -12.99 -10.83 2.65
N ALA A 233 -13.10 -10.45 3.93
CA ALA A 233 -14.31 -9.83 4.46
C ALA A 233 -14.60 -8.45 3.81
N CYS A 234 -13.57 -7.64 3.54
CA CYS A 234 -13.72 -6.40 2.77
C CYS A 234 -14.26 -6.64 1.36
N LEU A 235 -13.73 -7.65 0.66
CA LEU A 235 -14.19 -8.03 -0.69
C LEU A 235 -15.62 -8.56 -0.67
N GLU A 236 -16.06 -9.23 0.39
CA GLU A 236 -17.45 -9.62 0.58
C GLU A 236 -18.37 -8.43 0.77
N ILE A 237 -18.00 -7.45 1.61
CA ILE A 237 -18.74 -6.19 1.74
C ILE A 237 -18.86 -5.51 0.38
N TYR A 238 -17.75 -5.42 -0.35
CA TYR A 238 -17.72 -4.84 -1.70
C TYR A 238 -18.70 -5.54 -2.65
N ARG A 239 -18.67 -6.88 -2.73
CA ARG A 239 -19.58 -7.67 -3.58
C ARG A 239 -21.05 -7.46 -3.24
N ARG A 240 -21.37 -7.39 -1.94
CA ARG A 240 -22.75 -7.23 -1.45
C ARG A 240 -23.25 -5.82 -1.72
N ARG A 241 -22.45 -4.79 -1.43
CA ARG A 241 -22.90 -3.39 -1.37
C ARG A 241 -22.60 -2.55 -2.60
N SER A 242 -21.48 -2.76 -3.29
CA SER A 242 -21.09 -1.90 -4.42
C SER A 242 -22.14 -1.93 -5.54
N ARG A 243 -22.66 -0.75 -5.88
CA ARG A 243 -23.49 -0.51 -7.05
C ARG A 243 -22.84 0.59 -7.88
N HIS A 244 -23.08 0.59 -9.19
CA HIS A 244 -22.64 1.67 -10.09
C HIS A 244 -21.15 2.07 -9.96
N GLY A 245 -20.27 1.17 -9.51
CA GLY A 245 -18.82 1.40 -9.43
C GLY A 245 -18.37 2.13 -8.16
N GLU A 246 -19.20 2.20 -7.12
CA GLU A 246 -18.81 2.72 -5.81
C GLU A 246 -17.57 1.99 -5.28
N ARG A 247 -16.59 2.76 -4.83
CA ARG A 247 -15.33 2.26 -4.25
C ARG A 247 -15.52 1.83 -2.81
N LEU A 248 -14.70 0.90 -2.32
CA LEU A 248 -14.83 0.33 -0.97
C LEU A 248 -14.86 1.42 0.12
N GLY A 249 -14.05 2.47 -0.04
CA GLY A 249 -14.06 3.60 0.89
C GLY A 249 -15.37 4.39 0.98
N ALA A 250 -16.29 4.25 0.04
CA ALA A 250 -17.64 4.82 0.17
C ALA A 250 -18.63 3.85 0.86
N LEU A 251 -18.31 2.56 0.91
CA LEU A 251 -19.20 1.49 1.36
C LEU A 251 -18.98 1.08 2.83
N LEU A 252 -17.78 1.37 3.37
CA LEU A 252 -17.43 1.07 4.75
C LEU A 252 -18.03 2.10 5.71
N THR A 253 -18.75 1.59 6.70
CA THR A 253 -19.43 2.32 7.77
C THR A 253 -18.71 2.12 9.10
N PRO A 254 -18.92 2.99 10.12
CA PRO A 254 -18.33 2.80 11.44
C PRO A 254 -18.59 1.41 12.05
N THR A 255 -19.79 0.85 11.85
CA THR A 255 -20.18 -0.48 12.32
C THR A 255 -19.37 -1.60 11.67
N ASP A 256 -18.96 -1.45 10.41
CA ASP A 256 -18.11 -2.48 9.76
C ASP A 256 -16.73 -2.57 10.42
N PHE A 257 -16.18 -1.44 10.86
CA PHE A 257 -14.91 -1.43 11.57
C PHE A 257 -15.03 -1.96 13.00
N GLU A 258 -16.16 -1.71 13.68
CA GLU A 258 -16.45 -2.32 14.99
C GLU A 258 -16.61 -3.84 14.86
N ASP A 259 -17.24 -4.32 13.79
CA ASP A 259 -17.31 -5.75 13.46
C ASP A 259 -15.93 -6.33 13.20
N PHE A 260 -15.10 -5.65 12.38
CA PHE A 260 -13.73 -6.09 12.14
C PHE A 260 -12.89 -6.17 13.42
N ALA A 261 -12.93 -5.14 14.27
CA ALA A 261 -12.20 -5.13 15.54
C ALA A 261 -12.67 -6.22 16.52
N ARG A 262 -13.94 -6.63 16.45
CA ARG A 262 -14.48 -7.71 17.27
C ARG A 262 -14.17 -9.09 16.71
N ARG A 263 -14.19 -9.23 15.38
CA ARG A 263 -14.05 -10.50 14.66
C ARG A 263 -12.60 -10.94 14.52
N PHE A 264 -11.69 -10.00 14.33
CA PHE A 264 -10.27 -10.27 14.07
C PHE A 264 -9.44 -9.80 15.25
N ALA A 265 -8.89 -10.74 16.00
CA ALA A 265 -7.99 -10.44 17.10
C ALA A 265 -6.60 -10.05 16.56
N PRO A 266 -6.01 -8.94 17.01
CA PRO A 266 -4.62 -8.66 16.74
C PRO A 266 -3.70 -9.61 17.52
N LEU A 267 -2.43 -9.67 17.13
CA LEU A 267 -1.37 -10.29 17.90
C LEU A 267 -1.34 -9.70 19.32
N ASP A 268 -1.13 -10.59 20.30
CA ASP A 268 -0.98 -10.19 21.70
C ASP A 268 0.19 -9.20 21.85
N HIS A 269 -0.08 -8.09 22.51
CA HIS A 269 0.90 -7.05 22.79
C HIS A 269 0.77 -6.66 24.27
N THR A 270 1.39 -7.45 25.14
CA THR A 270 1.75 -6.95 26.46
C THR A 270 2.91 -5.98 26.28
N VAL A 271 2.63 -4.67 26.40
CA VAL A 271 3.65 -3.63 26.56
C VAL A 271 4.26 -3.74 27.96
#